data_AF-A0A0B2S9H4-F1
#
_entry.id   AF-A0A0B2S9H4-F1
#
_cell.length_a   1.000
_cell.length_b   1.000
_cell.length_c   1.000
_cell.angle_alpha   90.00
_cell.angle_beta   90.00
_cell.angle_gamma   90.00
#
_symmetry.space_group_name_H-M   'P 1'
#
loop_
_entity.id
_entity.type
_entity.pdbx_description
1 polymer ?
#
loop_
_entity_poly.entity_id
_entity_poly.type
_entity_poly.pdbx_seq_one_letter_code
_entity_poly.pdbx_strand_id
1 'polypeptide(L)'
;MAMSVARLRKDEIQRLEKEIDSLRHPTVELHESETSAALKNLLEERERMPALLVFSSGTAFNGVVEELKNFTTRVAHVLPVSDDEGSTGEIVSVLGGPAVRDICSKCLRLFDQSTIEAFTVRNLAGHRLPLDPLQAKSEWLVPHS
;
A
#
# COMPACT_ATOMS: atom_id res chain seq x y z
N MET A 1 -65.27 13.63 -23.86
CA MET A 1 -64.12 12.74 -23.64
C MET A 1 -63.88 12.62 -22.15
N ALA A 2 -64.31 11.52 -21.53
CA ALA A 2 -63.93 11.21 -20.15
C ALA A 2 -62.86 10.12 -20.22
N MET A 3 -61.64 10.43 -19.80
CA MET A 3 -60.58 9.42 -19.69
C MET A 3 -60.86 8.55 -18.48
N SER A 4 -61.05 7.26 -18.71
CA SER A 4 -61.19 6.26 -17.65
C SER A 4 -59.81 6.04 -17.02
N VAL A 5 -59.65 6.44 -15.76
CA VAL A 5 -58.47 6.10 -14.97
C VAL A 5 -58.70 4.69 -14.43
N ALA A 6 -57.92 3.73 -14.94
CA ALA A 6 -58.00 2.34 -14.49
C ALA A 6 -57.72 2.26 -12.99
N ARG A 7 -58.70 1.80 -12.20
CA ARG A 7 -58.49 1.44 -10.79
C ARG A 7 -57.75 0.11 -10.75
N LEU A 8 -56.46 0.17 -10.42
CA LEU A 8 -55.67 -1.02 -10.08
C LEU A 8 -56.33 -1.73 -8.89
N ARG A 9 -56.47 -3.06 -8.97
CA ARG A 9 -56.98 -3.83 -7.85
C ARG A 9 -55.95 -3.83 -6.73
N LYS A 10 -56.44 -3.86 -5.48
CA LYS A 10 -55.60 -3.80 -4.28
C LYS A 10 -54.51 -4.89 -4.28
N ASP A 11 -54.84 -6.05 -4.84
CA ASP A 11 -53.94 -7.20 -4.97
C ASP A 11 -52.77 -6.95 -5.94
N GLU A 12 -52.98 -6.17 -7.01
CA GLU A 12 -51.91 -5.79 -7.94
C GLU A 12 -50.97 -4.77 -7.30
N ILE A 13 -51.51 -3.83 -6.53
CA ILE A 13 -50.70 -2.87 -5.77
C ILE A 13 -49.81 -3.61 -4.78
N GLN A 14 -50.38 -4.57 -4.05
CA GLN A 14 -49.66 -5.33 -3.03
C GLN A 14 -48.60 -6.27 -3.63
N ARG A 15 -48.84 -6.78 -4.84
CA ARG A 15 -47.86 -7.57 -5.59
C ARG A 15 -46.70 -6.71 -6.09
N LEU A 16 -47.00 -5.52 -6.61
CA LEU A 16 -46.00 -4.57 -7.09
C LEU A 16 -45.17 -4.01 -5.94
N GLU A 17 -45.76 -3.74 -4.78
CA GLU A 17 -45.03 -3.32 -3.58
C GLU A 17 -44.02 -4.40 -3.15
N LYS A 18 -44.41 -5.67 -3.16
CA LYS A 18 -43.51 -6.78 -2.85
C LYS A 18 -42.38 -6.93 -3.86
N GLU A 19 -42.65 -6.69 -5.14
CA GLU A 19 -41.65 -6.74 -6.21
C GLU A 19 -40.69 -5.55 -6.12
N ILE A 20 -41.19 -4.35 -5.81
CA ILE A 20 -40.37 -3.15 -5.56
C ILE A 20 -39.49 -3.34 -4.32
N ASP A 21 -40.02 -3.92 -3.24
CA ASP A 21 -39.22 -4.22 -2.04
C ASP A 21 -38.14 -5.27 -2.30
N SER A 22 -38.42 -6.27 -3.14
CA SER A 22 -37.43 -7.25 -3.61
C SER A 22 -36.36 -6.61 -4.50
N LEU A 23 -36.66 -5.53 -5.21
CA LEU A 23 -35.70 -4.80 -6.04
C LEU A 23 -34.90 -3.76 -5.23
N ARG A 24 -35.46 -3.26 -4.12
CA ARG A 24 -34.80 -2.30 -3.21
C ARG A 24 -33.77 -2.96 -2.29
N HIS A 25 -33.92 -4.25 -2.01
CA HIS A 25 -32.96 -5.05 -1.27
C HIS A 25 -32.44 -6.13 -2.21
N PRO A 26 -31.51 -5.83 -3.14
CA PRO A 26 -30.72 -6.89 -3.72
C PRO A 26 -30.08 -7.59 -2.53
N THR A 27 -30.42 -8.85 -2.29
CA THR A 27 -29.67 -9.68 -1.36
C THR A 27 -28.29 -9.81 -1.97
N VAL A 28 -27.44 -8.83 -1.69
CA VAL A 28 -26.01 -9.05 -1.69
C VAL A 28 -25.84 -9.95 -0.48
N GLU A 29 -25.97 -11.26 -0.70
CA GLU A 29 -25.36 -12.24 0.19
C GLU A 29 -23.87 -11.98 0.08
N LEU A 30 -23.43 -11.00 0.87
CA LEU A 30 -22.03 -10.71 1.07
C LEU A 30 -21.44 -12.01 1.62
N HIS A 31 -20.40 -12.51 0.96
CA HIS A 31 -19.42 -13.47 1.49
C HIS A 31 -18.67 -12.91 2.74
N GLU A 32 -19.29 -11.99 3.49
CA GLU A 32 -18.78 -11.32 4.69
C GLU A 32 -18.43 -12.31 5.80
N SER A 33 -19.12 -13.46 5.87
CA SER A 33 -18.87 -14.47 6.92
C SER A 33 -17.48 -15.12 6.78
N GLU A 34 -17.12 -15.56 5.57
CA GLU A 34 -15.87 -16.26 5.32
C GLU A 34 -14.66 -15.30 5.28
N THR A 35 -14.83 -14.13 4.67
CA THR A 35 -13.77 -13.10 4.66
C THR A 35 -13.53 -12.51 6.04
N SER A 36 -14.57 -12.28 6.85
CA SER A 36 -14.43 -11.82 8.24
C SER A 36 -13.72 -12.86 9.12
N ALA A 37 -14.06 -14.14 8.96
CA ALA A 37 -13.37 -15.21 9.67
C ALA A 37 -11.90 -15.33 9.23
N ALA A 38 -11.61 -15.25 7.94
CA ALA A 38 -10.24 -15.28 7.42
C ALA A 38 -9.41 -14.08 7.92
N LEU A 39 -9.97 -12.87 7.89
CA LEU A 39 -9.30 -11.68 8.43
C LEU A 39 -9.04 -11.79 9.93
N LYS A 40 -9.99 -12.29 10.71
CA LYS A 40 -9.79 -12.54 12.15
C LYS A 40 -8.64 -13.51 12.40
N ASN A 41 -8.60 -14.62 11.67
CA ASN A 41 -7.51 -15.59 11.79
C ASN A 41 -6.15 -14.97 11.42
N LEU A 42 -6.06 -14.20 10.33
CA LEU A 42 -4.83 -13.50 9.95
C LEU A 42 -4.38 -12.48 11.00
N LEU A 43 -5.32 -11.75 11.61
CA LEU A 43 -5.01 -10.79 12.67
C LEU A 43 -4.53 -11.51 13.95
N GLU A 44 -5.16 -12.63 14.31
CA GLU A 44 -4.71 -13.44 15.44
C GLU A 44 -3.33 -14.06 15.22
N GLU A 45 -3.05 -14.58 14.01
CA GLU A 45 -1.72 -15.06 13.63
C GLU A 45 -0.69 -13.93 13.71
N ARG A 46 -1.03 -12.74 13.23
CA ARG A 46 -0.18 -11.56 13.35
C ARG A 46 0.10 -11.21 14.82
N GLU A 47 -0.90 -11.26 15.70
CA GLU A 47 -0.69 -10.97 17.13
C GLU A 47 0.19 -12.01 17.83
N ARG A 48 0.22 -13.26 17.35
CA ARG A 48 1.14 -14.30 17.80
C ARG A 48 2.59 -14.08 17.32
N MET A 49 2.79 -13.31 16.25
CA MET A 49 4.14 -12.99 15.78
C MET A 49 4.87 -12.07 16.78
N PRO A 50 6.16 -12.31 17.06
CA PRO A 50 6.96 -11.43 17.91
C PRO A 50 7.01 -10.00 17.37
N ALA A 51 6.87 -9.00 18.23
CA ALA A 51 7.10 -7.61 17.87
C ALA A 51 8.56 -7.21 18.15
N LEU A 52 9.22 -6.57 17.20
CA LEU A 52 10.62 -6.19 17.29
C LEU A 52 10.80 -4.69 17.09
N LEU A 53 11.57 -4.06 17.99
CA LEU A 53 12.06 -2.70 17.83
C LEU A 53 13.56 -2.78 17.53
N VAL A 54 13.96 -2.27 16.37
CA VAL A 54 15.33 -2.34 15.88
C VAL A 54 15.92 -0.94 15.84
N PHE A 55 16.93 -0.71 16.67
CA PHE A 55 17.82 0.45 16.57
C PHE A 55 18.98 0.09 15.67
N SER A 56 19.08 0.74 14.52
CA SER A 56 20.13 0.44 13.54
C SER A 56 20.47 1.71 12.75
N SER A 57 21.76 1.97 12.54
CA SER A 57 22.16 2.91 11.48
C SER A 57 22.12 2.26 10.10
N GLY A 58 22.08 3.09 9.07
CA GLY A 58 21.98 2.77 7.65
C GLY A 58 22.36 1.36 7.20
N THR A 59 23.54 1.18 6.62
CA THR A 59 23.85 0.01 5.79
C THR A 59 24.17 -1.28 6.55
N ALA A 60 24.58 -1.18 7.81
CA ALA A 60 25.01 -2.34 8.60
C ALA A 60 23.89 -3.36 8.82
N PHE A 61 22.65 -2.90 8.93
CA PHE A 61 21.50 -3.77 9.21
C PHE A 61 20.84 -4.34 7.95
N ASN A 62 21.21 -3.83 6.78
CA ASN A 62 20.53 -4.14 5.53
C ASN A 62 20.55 -5.62 5.15
N GLY A 63 21.63 -6.33 5.50
CA GLY A 63 21.78 -7.76 5.25
C GLY A 63 20.98 -8.68 6.17
N VAL A 64 20.20 -8.13 7.10
CA VAL A 64 19.34 -8.91 8.02
C VAL A 64 17.85 -8.61 7.80
N VAL A 65 17.54 -7.58 6.99
CA VAL A 65 16.16 -7.11 6.79
C VAL A 65 15.30 -8.17 6.10
N GLU A 66 15.85 -8.92 5.15
CA GLU A 66 15.10 -9.97 4.44
C GLU A 66 14.83 -11.17 5.34
N GLU A 67 15.81 -11.59 6.14
CA GLU A 67 15.69 -12.66 7.12
C GLU A 67 14.65 -12.31 8.19
N LEU A 68 14.59 -11.04 8.60
CA LEU A 68 13.59 -10.55 9.54
C LEU A 68 12.16 -10.70 9.03
N LYS A 69 11.92 -10.56 7.72
CA LYS A 69 10.59 -10.76 7.14
C LYS A 69 10.07 -12.19 7.34
N ASN A 70 10.98 -13.16 7.33
CA ASN A 70 10.64 -14.57 7.57
C ASN A 70 10.36 -14.86 9.06
N PHE A 71 10.86 -14.01 9.96
CA PHE A 71 10.66 -14.16 11.39
C PHE A 71 9.41 -13.43 11.91
N THR A 72 9.19 -12.19 11.47
CA THR A 72 8.02 -11.40 11.84
C THR A 72 7.77 -10.25 10.88
N THR A 73 6.50 -9.90 10.67
CA THR A 73 6.10 -8.68 9.95
C THR A 73 5.95 -7.47 10.89
N ARG A 74 6.11 -7.66 12.20
CA ARG A 74 5.95 -6.62 13.23
C ARG A 74 7.28 -6.01 13.64
N VAL A 75 7.91 -5.32 12.70
CA VAL A 75 9.22 -4.68 12.93
C VAL A 75 9.09 -3.16 12.86
N ALA A 76 9.49 -2.47 13.93
CA ALA A 76 9.66 -1.03 13.95
C ALA A 76 11.15 -0.70 13.88
N HIS A 77 11.55 0.12 12.90
CA HIS A 77 12.93 0.56 12.73
C HIS A 77 13.11 1.98 13.26
N VAL A 78 14.08 2.15 14.16
CA VAL A 78 14.54 3.46 14.64
C VAL A 78 15.85 3.76 13.94
N LEU A 79 15.83 4.78 13.09
CA LEU A 79 16.98 5.27 12.34
C LEU A 79 17.46 6.57 12.98
N PRO A 80 18.76 6.71 13.30
CA PRO A 80 19.30 7.98 13.78
C PRO A 80 19.19 9.07 12.69
N VAL A 81 18.87 10.29 13.10
CA VAL A 81 18.65 11.42 12.19
C VAL A 81 19.98 12.00 11.66
N SER A 82 21.11 11.61 12.25
CA SER A 82 22.43 12.24 12.02
C SER A 82 23.36 11.46 11.08
N ASP A 83 22.98 10.28 10.58
CA ASP A 83 23.87 9.36 9.84
C ASP A 83 23.90 9.60 8.31
N ASP A 84 23.99 10.86 7.88
CA ASP A 84 24.13 11.19 6.45
C ASP A 84 25.58 11.49 6.05
N GLU A 85 26.39 10.47 5.75
CA GLU A 85 27.67 10.68 5.06
C GLU A 85 27.50 10.71 3.53
N GLY A 86 28.18 11.59 2.78
CA GLY A 86 28.11 11.64 1.30
C GLY A 86 26.96 12.49 0.74
N SER A 87 26.48 12.22 -0.48
CA SER A 87 25.57 13.11 -1.24
C SER A 87 24.25 13.51 -0.55
N THR A 88 23.72 12.70 0.36
CA THR A 88 22.54 13.01 1.18
C THR A 88 22.90 13.93 2.33
N GLY A 89 24.13 13.86 2.86
CA GLY A 89 24.67 14.84 3.80
C GLY A 89 24.86 16.20 3.14
N GLU A 90 25.26 16.26 1.86
CA GLU A 90 25.28 17.52 1.08
C GLU A 90 23.86 18.08 0.89
N ILE A 91 22.86 17.22 0.61
CA ILE A 91 21.46 17.65 0.45
C ILE A 91 20.85 18.12 1.77
N VAL A 92 21.01 17.34 2.85
CA VAL A 92 20.48 17.65 4.19
C VAL A 92 21.19 18.85 4.82
N SER A 93 22.48 19.03 4.58
CA SER A 93 23.21 20.22 5.05
C SER A 93 22.78 21.51 4.36
N VAL A 94 22.27 21.44 3.12
CA VAL A 94 21.83 22.61 2.34
C VAL A 94 20.32 22.88 2.49
N LEU A 95 19.48 21.86 2.45
CA LEU A 95 18.01 22.00 2.46
C LEU A 95 17.37 21.73 3.84
N GLY A 96 18.11 21.13 4.77
CA GLY A 96 17.54 20.53 5.97
C GLY A 96 16.70 19.29 5.67
N GLY A 97 16.47 18.45 6.67
CA GLY A 97 15.60 17.26 6.56
C GLY A 97 16.16 16.03 7.29
N PRO A 98 15.33 15.00 7.49
CA PRO A 98 15.81 13.73 8.06
C PRO A 98 16.69 12.99 7.05
N ALA A 99 17.46 12.00 7.53
CA ALA A 99 18.30 11.12 6.72
C ALA A 99 17.50 10.29 5.69
N VAL A 100 17.19 10.92 4.55
CA VAL A 100 16.36 10.35 3.47
C VAL A 100 16.97 9.07 2.93
N ARG A 101 18.31 8.98 2.90
CA ARG A 101 19.02 7.82 2.37
C ARG A 101 18.71 6.56 3.15
N ASP A 102 18.80 6.63 4.46
CA ASP A 102 18.61 5.47 5.32
C ASP A 102 17.16 4.97 5.26
N ILE A 103 16.20 5.90 5.23
CA ILE A 103 14.79 5.60 5.02
C ILE A 103 14.57 4.91 3.67
N CYS A 104 15.03 5.51 2.58
CA CYS A 104 14.88 4.94 1.23
C CYS A 104 15.56 3.56 1.12
N SER A 105 16.76 3.42 1.67
CA SER A 105 17.52 2.17 1.69
C SER A 105 16.76 1.06 2.42
N LYS A 106 16.12 1.39 3.56
CA LYS A 106 15.29 0.44 4.31
C LYS A 106 14.01 0.09 3.54
N CYS A 107 13.29 1.10 3.06
CA CYS A 107 12.04 0.92 2.32
C CYS A 107 12.26 0.04 1.08
N LEU A 108 13.32 0.27 0.30
CA LEU A 108 13.69 -0.54 -0.87
C LEU A 108 13.86 -2.03 -0.58
N ARG A 109 14.26 -2.38 0.65
CA ARG A 109 14.37 -3.78 1.08
C ARG A 109 13.05 -4.31 1.62
N LEU A 110 12.16 -3.45 2.08
CA LEU A 110 10.83 -3.80 2.59
C LEU A 110 9.77 -3.88 1.50
N PHE A 111 9.97 -3.28 0.32
CA PHE A 111 9.04 -3.37 -0.81
C PHE A 111 8.62 -4.81 -1.09
N ASP A 112 7.35 -4.94 -1.46
CA ASP A 112 6.82 -6.16 -2.03
C ASP A 112 7.51 -6.47 -3.38
N GLN A 113 7.63 -7.77 -3.65
CA GLN A 113 8.25 -8.33 -4.84
C GLN A 113 7.31 -9.34 -5.52
N SER A 114 6.09 -9.51 -5.01
CA SER A 114 5.16 -10.55 -5.46
C SER A 114 4.57 -10.29 -6.84
N THR A 115 4.52 -9.02 -7.27
CA THR A 115 3.96 -8.60 -8.56
C THR A 115 4.98 -7.86 -9.42
N ILE A 116 4.76 -7.89 -10.74
CA ILE A 116 5.54 -7.13 -11.73
C ILE A 116 5.46 -5.63 -11.44
N GLU A 117 4.29 -5.16 -11.02
CA GLU A 117 4.08 -3.76 -10.64
C GLU A 117 4.93 -3.39 -9.42
N ALA A 118 4.87 -4.18 -8.34
CA ALA A 118 5.66 -3.94 -7.13
C ALA A 118 7.17 -3.97 -7.42
N PHE A 119 7.61 -4.89 -8.28
CA PHE A 119 8.99 -4.96 -8.75
C PHE A 119 9.39 -3.71 -9.55
N THR A 120 8.52 -3.23 -10.44
CA THR A 120 8.76 -2.02 -11.25
C THR A 120 8.86 -0.77 -10.35
N VAL A 121 7.95 -0.64 -9.38
CA VAL A 121 7.96 0.46 -8.40
C VAL A 121 9.24 0.43 -7.56
N ARG A 122 9.68 -0.75 -7.11
CA ARG A 122 10.96 -0.91 -6.39
C ARG A 122 12.13 -0.43 -7.24
N ASN A 123 12.18 -0.84 -8.51
CA ASN A 123 13.27 -0.46 -9.41
C ASN A 123 13.28 1.05 -9.67
N LEU A 124 12.12 1.65 -9.90
CA LEU A 124 11.99 3.09 -10.07
C LEU A 124 12.44 3.85 -8.82
N ALA A 125 11.99 3.43 -7.63
CA ALA A 125 12.37 4.04 -6.37
C ALA A 125 13.86 3.86 -6.04
N GLY A 126 14.46 2.77 -6.51
CA GLY A 126 15.88 2.44 -6.32
C GLY A 126 16.81 3.07 -7.35
N HIS A 127 16.25 3.68 -8.39
CA HIS A 127 17.01 4.20 -9.51
C HIS A 127 17.98 5.31 -9.08
N ARG A 128 19.13 5.33 -9.74
CA ARG A 128 20.17 6.36 -9.57
C ARG A 128 20.53 6.86 -10.95
N LEU A 129 20.48 8.18 -11.11
CA LEU A 129 20.92 8.81 -12.34
C LEU A 129 22.40 8.49 -12.60
N PRO A 130 22.81 8.46 -13.89
CA PRO A 130 24.20 8.34 -14.29
C PRO A 130 25.08 9.38 -13.60
N LEU A 131 26.33 9.01 -13.30
CA LEU A 131 27.31 9.93 -12.73
C LEU A 131 27.70 11.04 -13.72
N ASP A 132 27.60 10.77 -15.03
CA ASP A 132 27.84 11.77 -16.06
C ASP A 132 26.69 12.79 -16.13
N PRO A 133 26.95 14.09 -15.90
CA PRO A 133 25.90 15.12 -15.88
C PRO A 133 25.16 15.25 -17.22
N LEU A 134 25.81 14.99 -18.35
CA LEU A 134 25.18 15.08 -19.67
C LEU A 134 24.19 13.94 -19.87
N GLN A 135 24.58 12.70 -19.53
CA GLN A 135 23.68 11.55 -19.53
C GLN A 135 22.52 11.72 -18.54
N ALA A 136 22.78 12.12 -17.30
CA ALA A 136 21.73 12.35 -16.30
C ALA A 136 20.70 13.40 -16.76
N LYS A 137 21.18 14.49 -17.36
CA LYS A 137 20.30 15.54 -17.91
C LYS A 137 19.47 15.03 -19.08
N SER A 138 20.07 14.23 -19.98
CA SER A 138 19.33 13.66 -21.10
C SER A 138 18.23 12.72 -20.62
N GLU A 139 18.53 11.85 -19.65
CA GLU A 139 17.57 10.90 -19.10
C GLU A 139 16.41 11.59 -18.38
N TRP A 140 16.68 12.63 -17.58
CA TRP A 140 15.66 13.34 -16.81
C TRP A 140 14.71 14.20 -17.67
N LEU A 141 15.19 14.70 -18.81
CA LEU A 141 14.44 15.62 -19.67
C LEU A 141 13.73 14.94 -20.84
N VAL A 142 13.99 13.65 -21.09
CA VAL A 142 13.27 12.92 -22.14
C VAL A 142 11.84 12.64 -21.67
N PRO A 143 10.82 13.16 -22.36
CA PRO A 143 9.43 12.80 -22.06
C PRO A 143 9.26 11.31 -22.36
N HIS A 144 8.92 10.54 -21.33
CA HIS A 144 8.54 9.14 -21.51
C HIS A 144 7.11 9.14 -22.08
N SER A 145 7.01 9.03 -23.40
CA SER A 145 5.77 8.91 -24.18
C SER A 145 5.23 7.49 -24.16
#